data_AF-A0A7W5GHR1-F1
#
_entry.id   AF-A0A7W5GHR1-F1
#
_cell.length_a   1.000
_cell.length_b   1.000
_cell.length_c   1.000
_cell.angle_alpha   90.00
_cell.angle_beta   90.00
_cell.angle_gamma   90.00
#
_symmetry.space_group_name_H-M   'P 1'
#
loop_
_entity.id
_entity.type
_entity.pdbx_description
1 polymer ?
#
loop_
_entity_poly.entity_id
_entity_poly.type
_entity_poly.pdbx_seq_one_letter_code
_entity_poly.pdbx_strand_id
1 'polypeptide(L)'
;MNATQPLTGLHRVPEWPRLAATVTHDGTGTLTINGVSRACAAESVAALRTGMIARAVAIGTQLRRPIRLDVTEDGRTHALAVRPEGYVQLIGADGTIPAPDGLSIDEGRCRVCRRLQPVTSATCVQCGVDEPLRVEVAPPAEPNTVAPLAAAPVTRPSPVELDELDELHDVEHTRISRRAAASAAPPAPVLHLAFNTQRSVDAGPHVVIGRNPEPVDGREALTVVTPGRMLSRTHATIDVDDAGRIVVTDLDSANGIELQSAPPHWLTPGEPTVIPDGATILLGDVYCTVARSQ
;
A
#
# COMPACT_ATOMS: atom_id res chain seq x y z
N MET A 1 8.76 -15.41 6.41
CA MET A 1 9.01 -14.03 6.86
C MET A 1 9.95 -13.42 5.84
N ASN A 2 9.43 -12.64 4.89
CA ASN A 2 10.30 -11.92 3.96
C ASN A 2 10.82 -10.69 4.71
N ALA A 3 12.05 -10.77 5.19
CA ALA A 3 12.71 -9.66 5.85
C ALA A 3 12.89 -8.54 4.82
N THR A 4 12.30 -7.37 5.07
CA THR A 4 12.68 -6.13 4.39
C THR A 4 14.18 -5.96 4.61
N GLN A 5 14.96 -5.84 3.53
CA GLN A 5 16.38 -5.58 3.66
C GLN A 5 16.59 -4.19 4.28
N PRO A 6 17.52 -4.05 5.24
CA PRO A 6 17.84 -2.74 5.78
C PRO A 6 18.37 -1.86 4.65
N LEU A 7 17.73 -0.70 4.47
CA LEU A 7 18.15 0.28 3.47
C LEU A 7 19.58 0.73 3.77
N THR A 8 20.49 0.41 2.85
CA THR A 8 21.90 0.81 2.91
C THR A 8 22.07 2.22 2.36
N GLY A 9 22.73 3.10 3.12
CA GLY A 9 23.06 4.46 2.67
C GLY A 9 22.00 5.52 2.98
N LEU A 10 22.07 6.64 2.26
CA LEU A 10 21.14 7.76 2.40
C LEU A 10 19.80 7.41 1.76
N HIS A 11 18.70 7.58 2.49
CA HIS A 11 17.35 7.24 2.01
C HIS A 11 16.40 8.42 2.13
N ARG A 12 15.64 8.72 1.08
CA ARG A 12 14.59 9.74 1.10
C ARG A 12 13.34 9.19 1.76
N VAL A 13 12.83 9.87 2.77
CA VAL A 13 11.61 9.47 3.48
C VAL A 13 10.39 10.12 2.82
N PRO A 14 9.45 9.34 2.26
CA PRO A 14 8.26 9.92 1.63
C PRO A 14 7.35 10.64 2.64
N GLU A 15 6.64 11.68 2.19
CA GLU A 15 5.65 12.38 3.02
C GLU A 15 4.38 11.54 3.30
N TRP A 16 4.16 10.49 2.52
CA TRP A 16 3.03 9.58 2.69
C TRP A 16 3.48 8.24 3.26
N PRO A 17 2.76 7.67 4.24
CA PRO A 17 1.52 8.18 4.85
C PRO A 17 1.76 9.39 5.76
N ARG A 18 0.73 10.23 5.93
CA ARG A 18 0.81 11.39 6.82
C ARG A 18 0.51 10.95 8.25
N LEU A 19 1.53 10.81 9.07
CA LEU A 19 1.40 10.51 10.49
C LEU A 19 1.80 11.74 11.32
N ALA A 20 0.91 12.15 12.21
CA ALA A 20 1.20 13.18 13.19
C ALA A 20 0.81 12.69 14.58
N ALA A 21 1.64 12.98 15.57
CA ALA A 21 1.38 12.70 16.97
C ALA A 21 1.43 13.99 17.78
N THR A 22 0.51 14.16 18.72
CA THR A 22 0.61 15.17 19.77
C THR A 22 0.82 14.46 21.10
N VAL A 23 1.80 14.93 21.87
CA VAL A 23 2.17 14.35 23.17
C VAL A 23 2.01 15.43 24.24
N THR A 24 1.25 15.13 25.28
CA THR A 24 1.10 16.00 26.46
C THR A 24 1.84 15.41 27.65
N HIS A 25 2.23 16.28 28.59
CA HIS A 25 3.05 15.92 29.75
C HIS A 25 2.35 14.97 30.75
N ASP A 26 1.03 14.83 30.65
CA ASP A 26 0.22 13.93 31.48
C ASP A 26 0.14 12.49 30.93
N GLY A 27 0.83 12.18 29.82
CA GLY A 27 0.79 10.87 29.19
C GLY A 27 -0.42 10.62 28.29
N THR A 28 -1.15 11.68 27.94
CA THR A 28 -2.20 11.65 26.91
C THR A 28 -1.73 12.28 25.60
N GLY A 29 -2.52 12.13 24.54
CA GLY A 29 -2.16 12.64 23.23
C GLY A 29 -3.12 12.21 22.14
N THR A 30 -2.76 12.54 20.91
CA THR A 30 -3.51 12.15 19.71
C THR A 30 -2.55 11.59 18.70
N LEU A 31 -2.93 10.48 18.05
CA LEU A 31 -2.26 9.96 16.87
C LEU A 31 -3.18 10.11 15.67
N THR A 32 -2.73 10.86 14.67
CA THR A 32 -3.45 11.11 13.43
C THR A 32 -2.78 10.38 12.29
N ILE A 33 -3.52 9.50 11.60
CA ILE A 33 -3.03 8.73 10.47
C ILE A 33 -3.90 9.07 9.26
N ASN A 34 -3.31 9.67 8.23
CA ASN A 34 -4.01 10.11 7.02
C ASN A 34 -5.28 10.93 7.31
N GLY A 35 -5.20 11.82 8.31
CA GLY A 35 -6.30 12.69 8.74
C GLY A 35 -7.27 12.06 9.75
N VAL A 36 -7.18 10.76 10.02
CA VAL A 36 -8.01 10.10 11.05
C VAL A 36 -7.30 10.18 12.39
N SER A 37 -7.87 10.94 13.32
CA SER A 37 -7.31 11.16 14.66
C SER A 37 -7.87 10.18 15.68
N ARG A 38 -6.99 9.63 16.53
CA ARG A 38 -7.34 8.73 17.63
C ARG A 38 -6.72 9.25 18.92
N ALA A 39 -7.54 9.36 19.96
CA ALA A 39 -7.06 9.66 21.30
C ALA A 39 -6.13 8.55 21.78
N CYS A 40 -5.04 8.93 22.43
CA CYS A 40 -4.05 8.02 22.98
C CYS A 40 -3.83 8.34 24.46
N ALA A 41 -3.60 7.31 25.26
CA ALA A 41 -3.28 7.44 26.67
C ALA A 41 -2.34 6.32 27.12
N ALA A 42 -1.41 6.66 27.99
CA ALA A 42 -0.52 5.71 28.65
C ALA A 42 -0.23 6.16 30.09
N GLU A 43 0.37 5.25 30.87
CA GLU A 43 0.76 5.53 32.26
C GLU A 43 1.90 6.56 32.42
N SER A 44 2.58 6.90 31.32
CA SER A 44 3.65 7.89 31.28
C SER A 44 3.87 8.40 29.86
N VAL A 45 4.50 9.57 29.75
CA VAL A 45 4.92 10.15 28.45
C VAL A 45 5.85 9.20 27.68
N ALA A 46 6.77 8.52 28.37
CA ALA A 46 7.67 7.55 27.74
C ALA A 46 6.90 6.36 27.14
N ALA A 47 5.92 5.82 27.88
CA ALA A 47 5.06 4.75 27.37
C ALA A 47 4.19 5.22 26.20
N LEU A 48 3.70 6.45 26.23
CA LEU A 48 2.93 7.05 25.14
C LEU A 48 3.76 7.15 23.86
N ARG A 49 4.95 7.76 23.93
CA ARG A 49 5.88 7.89 22.79
C ARG A 49 6.22 6.51 22.21
N THR A 50 6.57 5.56 23.07
CA THR A 50 6.91 4.19 22.65
C THR A 50 5.75 3.51 21.92
N GLY A 51 4.51 3.67 22.41
CA GLY A 51 3.34 3.10 21.76
C GLY A 51 2.99 3.76 20.43
N MET A 52 3.16 5.08 20.31
CA MET A 52 3.03 5.80 19.04
C MET A 52 4.08 5.36 18.02
N ILE A 53 5.33 5.17 18.46
CA ILE A 53 6.41 4.60 17.65
C ILE A 53 6.06 3.17 17.23
N ALA A 54 5.62 2.30 18.13
CA ALA A 54 5.21 0.94 17.79
C ALA A 54 4.10 0.91 16.73
N ARG A 55 3.14 1.83 16.80
CA ARG A 55 2.11 1.98 15.77
C ARG A 55 2.69 2.42 14.43
N ALA A 56 3.62 3.37 14.43
CA ALA A 56 4.33 3.80 13.23
C ALA A 56 5.21 2.67 12.64
N VAL A 57 5.90 1.88 13.46
CA VAL A 57 6.68 0.71 13.04
C VAL A 57 5.79 -0.34 12.38
N ALA A 58 4.60 -0.61 12.94
CA ALA A 58 3.65 -1.53 12.33
C ALA A 58 3.21 -1.07 10.92
N ILE A 59 2.98 0.24 10.74
CA ILE A 59 2.66 0.82 9.43
C ILE A 59 3.88 0.73 8.50
N GLY A 60 5.08 1.11 8.96
CA GLY A 60 6.32 1.01 8.18
C GLY A 60 6.60 -0.43 7.74
N THR A 61 6.33 -1.41 8.59
CA THR A 61 6.44 -2.84 8.28
C THR A 61 5.47 -3.26 7.18
N GLN A 62 4.21 -2.81 7.23
CA GLN A 62 3.24 -3.06 6.16
C GLN A 62 3.68 -2.43 4.83
N LEU A 63 4.24 -1.22 4.90
CA LEU A 63 4.73 -0.47 3.74
C LEU A 63 6.14 -0.88 3.27
N ARG A 64 6.83 -1.73 4.04
CA ARG A 64 8.22 -2.18 3.84
C ARG A 64 9.24 -1.06 3.63
N ARG A 65 9.03 0.10 4.26
CA ARG A 65 9.98 1.22 4.19
C ARG A 65 9.86 2.15 5.39
N PRO A 66 10.83 3.05 5.61
CA PRO A 66 10.73 4.13 6.58
C PRO A 66 9.56 5.05 6.28
N ILE A 67 8.88 5.49 7.34
CA ILE A 67 7.78 6.45 7.25
C ILE A 67 8.10 7.68 8.09
N ARG A 68 7.51 8.81 7.68
CA ARG A 68 7.55 10.04 8.44
C ARG A 68 6.51 10.04 9.56
N LEU A 69 6.92 10.43 10.76
CA LEU A 69 6.08 10.72 11.91
C LEU A 69 6.43 12.11 12.43
N ASP A 70 5.50 13.05 12.31
CA ASP A 70 5.66 14.39 12.88
C ASP A 70 5.14 14.39 14.33
N VAL A 71 6.03 14.57 15.31
CA VAL A 71 5.67 14.57 16.73
C VAL A 71 5.68 15.99 17.26
N THR A 72 4.53 16.46 17.77
CA THR A 72 4.40 17.75 18.42
C THR A 72 4.37 17.59 19.94
N GLU A 73 5.33 18.20 20.62
CA GLU A 73 5.47 18.19 22.08
C GLU A 73 5.91 19.58 22.54
N ASP A 74 5.26 20.12 23.58
CA ASP A 74 5.52 21.48 24.11
C ASP A 74 5.55 22.58 23.03
N GLY A 75 4.67 22.45 22.03
CA GLY A 75 4.56 23.38 20.91
C GLY A 75 5.69 23.28 19.87
N ARG A 76 6.60 22.31 20.00
CA ARG A 76 7.65 22.03 19.02
C ARG A 76 7.32 20.77 18.24
N THR A 77 7.46 20.84 16.92
CA THR A 77 7.25 19.69 16.04
C THR A 77 8.58 19.12 15.56
N HIS A 78 8.76 17.82 15.73
CA HIS A 78 9.93 17.07 15.29
C HIS A 78 9.54 16.09 14.19
N ALA A 79 10.26 16.13 13.07
CA ALA A 79 10.08 15.19 11.98
C ALA A 79 10.95 13.95 12.21
N LEU A 80 10.32 12.82 12.51
CA LEU A 80 10.99 11.55 12.75
C LEU A 80 10.80 10.60 11.57
N ALA A 81 11.84 9.86 11.21
CA ALA A 81 11.71 8.67 10.41
C ALA A 81 11.60 7.46 11.33
N VAL A 82 10.57 6.66 11.13
CA VAL A 82 10.35 5.39 11.81
C VAL A 82 10.56 4.28 10.79
N ARG A 83 11.58 3.45 11.01
CA ARG A 83 11.92 2.35 10.10
C ARG A 83 11.14 1.06 10.43
N PRO A 84 10.92 0.16 9.46
CA PRO A 84 10.30 -1.15 9.71
C PRO A 84 11.01 -1.99 10.77
N GLU A 85 12.33 -1.81 10.88
CA GLU A 85 13.18 -2.52 11.84
C GLU A 85 13.07 -1.96 13.27
N GLY A 86 12.32 -0.87 13.47
CA GLY A 86 12.09 -0.28 14.79
C GLY A 86 13.00 0.89 15.16
N TYR A 87 13.95 1.26 14.29
CA TYR A 87 14.82 2.42 14.51
C TYR A 87 14.07 3.74 14.28
N VAL A 88 14.37 4.72 15.11
CA VAL A 88 13.82 6.08 15.02
C VAL A 88 14.95 7.09 14.94
N GLN A 89 14.85 8.04 14.01
CA GLN A 89 15.85 9.08 13.82
C GLN A 89 15.21 10.37 13.29
N LEU A 90 15.87 11.51 13.48
CA LEU A 90 15.43 12.77 12.89
C LEU A 90 15.60 12.76 11.36
N ILE A 91 14.64 13.34 10.66
CA ILE A 91 14.73 13.56 9.21
C ILE A 91 15.58 14.81 8.95
N GLY A 92 16.53 14.71 8.03
CA GLY A 92 17.33 15.84 7.55
C GLY A 92 16.49 16.93 6.88
N ALA A 93 17.05 18.12 6.73
CA ALA A 93 16.35 19.24 6.08
C ALA A 93 15.98 18.96 4.61
N ASP A 94 16.70 18.05 3.96
CA ASP A 94 16.49 17.55 2.60
C ASP A 94 15.49 16.39 2.52
N GLY A 95 14.90 15.97 3.65
CA GLY A 95 13.97 14.86 3.71
C GLY A 95 14.64 13.48 3.71
N THR A 96 15.95 13.41 3.94
CA THR A 96 16.69 12.15 3.92
C THR A 96 17.12 11.67 5.31
N ILE A 97 17.46 10.39 5.40
CA ILE A 97 18.00 9.74 6.58
C ILE A 97 19.23 8.89 6.22
N PRO A 98 20.31 8.91 7.04
CA PRO A 98 21.43 7.98 6.89
C PRO A 98 21.05 6.57 7.35
N ALA A 99 21.93 5.60 7.08
CA ALA A 99 21.87 4.25 7.63
C ALA A 99 21.68 4.25 9.16
N PRO A 100 21.00 3.25 9.74
CA PRO A 100 20.65 3.23 11.17
C PRO A 100 21.83 2.86 12.10
N ASP A 101 23.06 3.18 11.70
CA ASP A 101 24.26 2.79 12.42
C ASP A 101 24.30 3.41 13.82
N GLY A 102 24.45 2.57 14.85
CA GLY A 102 24.50 3.00 16.25
C GLY A 102 23.15 3.35 16.87
N LEU A 103 22.03 3.17 16.17
CA LEU A 103 20.69 3.34 16.73
C LEU A 103 20.25 2.09 17.50
N SER A 104 19.46 2.29 18.55
CA SER A 104 18.80 1.22 19.29
C SER A 104 17.31 1.14 18.94
N ILE A 105 16.74 -0.05 19.09
CA ILE A 105 15.30 -0.26 18.99
C ILE A 105 14.67 0.11 20.33
N ASP A 106 13.61 0.92 20.30
CA ASP A 106 12.87 1.27 21.52
C ASP A 106 12.09 0.07 22.07
N GLU A 107 11.91 0.04 23.40
CA GLU A 107 11.19 -1.01 24.10
C GLU A 107 10.14 -0.42 25.04
N GLY A 108 9.00 -1.11 25.15
CA GLY A 108 7.89 -0.73 26.02
C GLY A 108 7.31 -1.91 26.78
N ARG A 109 6.53 -1.63 27.82
CA ARG A 109 5.85 -2.68 28.60
C ARG A 109 4.54 -3.06 27.93
N CYS A 110 4.31 -4.36 27.76
CA CYS A 110 3.05 -4.90 27.28
C CYS A 110 1.88 -4.38 28.13
N ARG A 111 0.81 -3.90 27.47
CA ARG A 111 -0.40 -3.36 28.09
C ARG A 111 -1.19 -4.35 28.95
N VAL A 112 -0.93 -5.66 28.81
CA VAL A 112 -1.59 -6.73 29.58
C VAL A 112 -0.67 -7.29 30.64
N CYS A 113 0.42 -7.95 30.25
CA CYS A 113 1.29 -8.67 31.19
C CYS A 113 2.53 -7.88 31.65
N ARG A 114 2.71 -6.64 31.15
CA ARG A 114 3.81 -5.72 31.52
C ARG A 114 5.22 -6.19 31.16
N ARG A 115 5.35 -7.33 30.48
CA ARG A 115 6.60 -7.82 29.87
C ARG A 115 7.13 -6.79 28.89
N LEU A 116 8.43 -6.52 28.95
CA LEU A 116 9.12 -5.64 28.01
C LEU A 116 9.07 -6.24 26.60
N GLN A 117 8.70 -5.44 25.60
CA GLN A 117 8.60 -5.81 24.19
C GLN A 117 9.30 -4.74 23.35
N PRO A 118 10.04 -5.12 22.29
CA PRO A 118 10.49 -4.16 21.30
C PRO A 118 9.31 -3.60 20.50
N VAL A 119 9.43 -2.36 20.01
CA VAL A 119 8.41 -1.68 19.19
C VAL A 119 8.04 -2.42 17.90
N THR A 120 8.87 -3.36 17.46
CA THR A 120 8.63 -4.25 16.32
C THR A 120 7.67 -5.42 16.63
N SER A 121 7.31 -5.64 17.90
CA SER A 121 6.47 -6.78 18.30
C SER A 121 5.01 -6.58 17.88
N ALA A 122 4.54 -7.40 16.95
CA ALA A 122 3.12 -7.45 16.59
C ALA A 122 2.27 -8.14 17.67
N THR A 123 2.84 -9.12 18.40
CA THR A 123 2.19 -9.87 19.48
C THR A 123 3.12 -9.98 20.69
N CYS A 124 2.55 -10.03 21.89
CA CYS A 124 3.36 -10.22 23.10
C CYS A 124 3.92 -11.65 23.17
N VAL A 125 5.24 -11.79 23.29
CA VAL A 125 5.89 -13.11 23.41
C VAL A 125 5.50 -13.90 24.67
N GLN A 126 4.93 -13.24 25.69
CA GLN A 126 4.55 -13.89 26.95
C GLN A 126 3.05 -14.21 27.02
N CYS A 127 2.18 -13.24 26.76
CA CYS A 127 0.74 -13.41 26.94
C CYS A 127 -0.06 -13.46 25.63
N GLY A 128 0.61 -13.38 24.47
CA GLY A 128 -0.01 -13.50 23.16
C GLY A 128 -0.92 -12.35 22.73
N VAL A 129 -1.04 -11.26 23.51
CA VAL A 129 -1.90 -10.14 23.13
C VAL A 129 -1.38 -9.44 21.87
N ASP A 130 -2.29 -9.15 20.95
CA ASP A 130 -2.01 -8.34 19.76
C ASP A 130 -1.74 -6.88 20.12
N GLU A 131 -0.85 -6.26 19.35
CA GLU A 131 -0.40 -4.88 19.51
C GLU A 131 -0.08 -4.58 21.00
N PRO A 132 0.96 -5.22 21.56
CA PRO A 132 1.21 -5.19 23.00
C PRO A 132 1.51 -3.80 23.54
N LEU A 133 1.95 -2.87 22.68
CA LEU A 133 2.30 -1.48 23.01
C LEU A 133 1.23 -0.49 22.55
N ARG A 134 0.03 -0.94 22.15
CA ARG A 134 -1.05 -0.06 21.71
C ARG A 134 -1.43 0.96 22.79
N VAL A 135 -1.41 2.25 22.42
CA VAL A 135 -1.80 3.39 23.27
C VAL A 135 -3.08 4.09 22.81
N GLU A 136 -3.59 3.75 21.62
CA GLU A 136 -4.88 4.25 21.14
C GLU A 136 -6.00 3.79 22.07
N VAL A 137 -6.72 4.77 22.64
CA VAL A 137 -7.92 4.50 23.42
C VAL A 137 -9.00 4.08 22.43
N ALA A 138 -9.68 2.97 22.70
CA ALA A 138 -10.87 2.63 21.94
C ALA A 138 -11.84 3.82 22.00
N PRO A 139 -12.55 4.18 20.92
CA PRO A 139 -13.63 5.14 21.05
C PRO A 139 -14.55 4.66 22.19
N PRO A 140 -15.06 5.55 23.06
CA PRO A 140 -16.02 5.14 24.06
C PRO A 140 -17.10 4.35 23.33
N ALA A 141 -17.38 3.13 23.81
CA ALA A 141 -18.46 2.34 23.25
C ALA A 141 -19.70 3.23 23.26
N GLU A 142 -20.21 3.57 22.08
CA GLU A 142 -21.51 4.20 22.01
C GLU A 142 -22.48 3.29 22.77
N PRO A 143 -23.36 3.83 23.64
CA PRO A 143 -24.38 3.04 24.32
C PRO A 143 -25.42 2.60 23.29
N ASN A 144 -25.05 1.64 22.44
CA ASN A 144 -25.95 0.89 21.58
C ASN A 144 -25.47 -0.55 21.55
N THR A 145 -25.75 -1.21 22.67
CA THR A 145 -26.04 -2.64 22.68
C THR A 145 -27.24 -2.88 21.76
N VAL A 146 -27.01 -3.22 20.49
CA VAL A 146 -27.97 -4.02 19.75
C VAL A 146 -27.44 -5.45 19.81
N ALA A 147 -28.10 -6.23 20.67
CA ALA A 147 -27.96 -7.67 20.74
C ALA A 147 -28.08 -8.31 19.34
N PRO A 148 -27.51 -9.50 19.10
CA PRO A 148 -27.65 -10.17 17.81
C PRO A 148 -29.14 -10.37 17.50
N LEU A 149 -29.60 -9.86 16.35
CA LEU A 149 -30.89 -10.23 15.81
C LEU A 149 -30.94 -11.76 15.67
N ALA A 150 -31.90 -12.38 16.33
CA ALA A 150 -32.29 -13.75 16.07
C ALA A 150 -32.58 -13.89 14.56
N ALA A 151 -32.00 -14.94 13.96
CA ALA A 151 -32.19 -15.26 12.56
C ALA A 151 -33.68 -15.49 12.25
N ALA A 152 -34.25 -14.64 11.41
CA ALA A 152 -35.49 -14.95 10.71
C ALA A 152 -35.18 -15.94 9.56
N PRO A 153 -36.00 -16.97 9.33
CA PRO A 153 -35.77 -17.93 8.26
C PRO A 153 -36.02 -17.27 6.91
N VAL A 154 -35.04 -17.35 6.01
CA VAL A 154 -35.19 -16.96 4.60
C VAL A 154 -35.88 -18.11 3.87
N THR A 155 -37.15 -17.91 3.51
CA THR A 155 -37.91 -18.81 2.63
C THR A 155 -37.38 -18.66 1.21
N ARG A 156 -36.84 -19.75 0.62
CA ARG A 156 -36.53 -19.84 -0.82
C ARG A 156 -37.83 -19.88 -1.64
N PRO A 157 -37.94 -19.13 -2.76
CA PRO A 157 -38.89 -19.47 -3.81
C PRO A 157 -38.35 -20.65 -4.65
N SER A 158 -39.25 -21.56 -4.99
CA SER A 158 -39.05 -22.73 -5.85
C SER A 158 -38.90 -22.33 -7.34
N PRO A 159 -38.24 -23.14 -8.19
CA PRO A 159 -38.16 -22.88 -9.62
C PRO A 159 -39.51 -23.17 -10.30
N VAL A 160 -39.92 -22.33 -11.24
CA VAL A 160 -41.00 -22.64 -12.19
C VAL A 160 -40.35 -22.91 -13.54
N GLU A 161 -40.69 -24.09 -14.07
CA GLU A 161 -40.26 -24.66 -15.35
C GLU A 161 -40.80 -23.88 -16.56
N LEU A 162 -40.07 -23.99 -17.67
CA LEU A 162 -40.47 -23.56 -19.00
C LEU A 162 -41.52 -24.51 -19.61
N ASP A 163 -42.51 -23.96 -20.32
CA ASP A 163 -42.97 -24.44 -21.64
C ASP A 163 -43.98 -23.44 -22.24
N GLU A 164 -43.69 -22.90 -23.44
CA GLU A 164 -44.45 -23.10 -24.70
C GLU A 164 -45.71 -22.20 -24.84
N LEU A 165 -46.05 -21.46 -25.91
CA LEU A 165 -45.74 -21.37 -27.36
C LEU A 165 -46.22 -19.94 -27.79
N ASP A 166 -45.43 -19.16 -28.54
CA ASP A 166 -45.44 -19.03 -30.01
C ASP A 166 -46.28 -17.84 -30.52
N GLU A 167 -45.93 -17.38 -31.72
CA GLU A 167 -46.64 -16.49 -32.64
C GLU A 167 -46.18 -15.01 -32.73
N LEU A 168 -45.25 -14.82 -33.67
CA LEU A 168 -45.26 -13.85 -34.78
C LEU A 168 -45.36 -12.35 -34.44
N HIS A 169 -44.34 -11.57 -34.81
CA HIS A 169 -44.51 -10.46 -35.77
C HIS A 169 -43.16 -10.01 -36.37
N ASP A 170 -43.18 -10.04 -37.69
CA ASP A 170 -42.30 -9.51 -38.71
C ASP A 170 -41.99 -8.00 -38.52
N VAL A 171 -40.72 -7.57 -38.67
CA VAL A 171 -40.32 -6.48 -39.57
C VAL A 171 -38.80 -6.34 -39.68
N GLU A 172 -38.37 -6.38 -40.93
CA GLU A 172 -37.07 -6.08 -41.49
C GLU A 172 -36.45 -4.77 -40.99
N HIS A 173 -35.14 -4.75 -40.74
CA HIS A 173 -34.26 -3.68 -41.24
C HIS A 173 -32.81 -4.15 -41.32
N THR A 174 -32.49 -4.78 -42.45
CA THR A 174 -31.12 -4.92 -42.96
C THR A 174 -30.53 -3.53 -43.23
N ARG A 175 -29.50 -3.14 -42.48
CA ARG A 175 -28.56 -2.09 -42.90
C ARG A 175 -27.15 -2.65 -42.99
N ILE A 176 -26.81 -3.04 -44.22
CA ILE A 176 -25.43 -3.27 -44.67
C ILE A 176 -24.82 -1.91 -44.99
N SER A 177 -23.92 -1.43 -44.14
CA SER A 177 -22.99 -0.37 -44.51
C SER A 177 -21.66 -1.01 -44.91
N ARG A 178 -21.37 -0.99 -46.22
CA ARG A 178 -20.07 -1.38 -46.78
C ARG A 178 -19.00 -0.33 -46.42
N ARG A 179 -18.03 -0.76 -45.62
CA ARG A 179 -16.56 -0.53 -45.69
C ARG A 179 -16.02 0.82 -46.20
N ALA A 180 -15.54 1.63 -45.26
CA ALA A 180 -14.32 2.47 -45.32
C ALA A 180 -14.06 2.90 -43.86
N ALA A 181 -12.98 2.57 -43.16
CA ALA A 181 -11.58 2.48 -43.54
C ALA A 181 -10.97 1.14 -43.11
N ALA A 182 -9.75 0.85 -43.57
CA ALA A 182 -8.94 -0.23 -43.03
C ALA A 182 -8.87 -0.07 -41.51
N SER A 183 -9.55 -0.95 -40.77
CA SER A 183 -9.30 -1.12 -39.34
C SER A 183 -7.87 -1.64 -39.29
N ALA A 184 -6.91 -0.78 -38.97
CA ALA A 184 -5.66 -1.25 -38.41
C ALA A 184 -6.06 -2.21 -37.28
N ALA A 185 -5.59 -3.46 -37.35
CA ALA A 185 -5.72 -4.35 -36.21
C ALA A 185 -5.16 -3.59 -35.00
N PRO A 186 -5.82 -3.63 -33.82
CA PRO A 186 -5.19 -3.09 -32.62
C PRO A 186 -3.78 -3.69 -32.53
N PRO A 187 -2.75 -2.87 -32.25
CA PRO A 187 -1.38 -3.36 -32.18
C PRO A 187 -1.36 -4.59 -31.29
N ALA A 188 -0.68 -5.65 -31.75
CA ALA A 188 -0.58 -6.88 -30.96
C ALA A 188 -0.06 -6.53 -29.56
N PRO A 189 -0.67 -7.07 -28.49
CA PRO A 189 -0.17 -6.82 -27.15
C PRO A 189 1.30 -7.22 -27.09
N VAL A 190 2.12 -6.37 -26.49
CA VAL A 190 3.57 -6.56 -26.38
C VAL A 190 3.95 -6.92 -24.95
N LEU A 191 3.15 -6.51 -23.96
CA LEU A 191 3.36 -6.77 -22.55
C LEU A 191 2.27 -7.68 -22.00
N HIS A 192 2.67 -8.67 -21.20
CA HIS A 192 1.83 -9.47 -20.32
C HIS A 192 2.12 -9.10 -18.86
N LEU A 193 1.13 -8.55 -18.17
CA LEU A 193 1.24 -8.06 -16.79
C LEU A 193 0.42 -8.95 -15.86
N ALA A 194 1.08 -9.79 -15.08
CA ALA A 194 0.43 -10.70 -14.15
C ALA A 194 0.46 -10.13 -12.72
N PHE A 195 -0.73 -9.91 -12.13
CA PHE A 195 -0.90 -9.31 -10.82
C PHE A 195 -1.35 -10.33 -9.77
N ASN A 196 -0.96 -10.14 -8.51
CA ASN A 196 -1.50 -10.93 -7.39
C ASN A 196 -2.88 -10.45 -6.91
N THR A 197 -3.32 -9.24 -7.29
CA THR A 197 -4.54 -8.59 -6.79
C THR A 197 -5.67 -8.51 -7.80
N GLN A 198 -5.40 -8.84 -9.07
CA GLN A 198 -6.37 -8.80 -10.17
C GLN A 198 -5.99 -9.81 -11.26
N ARG A 199 -6.84 -9.96 -12.29
CA ARG A 199 -6.50 -10.78 -13.46
C ARG A 199 -5.30 -10.18 -14.20
N SER A 200 -4.52 -11.02 -14.87
CA SER A 200 -3.48 -10.57 -15.77
C SER A 200 -4.06 -9.73 -16.91
N VAL A 201 -3.25 -8.79 -17.41
CA VAL A 201 -3.63 -7.86 -18.47
C VAL A 201 -2.57 -7.90 -19.56
N ASP A 202 -3.02 -8.09 -20.80
CA ASP A 202 -2.19 -7.91 -21.99
C ASP A 202 -2.36 -6.47 -22.48
N ALA A 203 -1.24 -5.78 -22.71
CA ALA A 203 -1.24 -4.35 -23.02
C ALA A 203 -0.26 -3.99 -24.15
N GLY A 204 -0.40 -2.76 -24.65
CA GLY A 204 0.54 -2.20 -25.62
C GLY A 204 1.98 -2.07 -25.07
N PRO A 205 2.94 -1.63 -25.90
CA PRO A 205 4.35 -1.52 -25.51
C PRO A 205 4.63 -0.40 -24.50
N HIS A 206 3.69 0.53 -24.29
CA HIS A 206 3.88 1.68 -23.41
C HIS A 206 2.65 1.88 -22.52
N VAL A 207 2.80 1.53 -21.25
CA VAL A 207 1.73 1.64 -20.26
C VAL A 207 2.13 2.53 -19.10
N VAL A 208 1.14 3.22 -18.52
CA VAL A 208 1.26 3.90 -17.24
C VAL A 208 0.32 3.24 -16.25
N ILE A 209 0.85 2.81 -15.11
CA ILE A 209 0.11 2.04 -14.11
C ILE A 209 -0.07 2.84 -12.81
N GLY A 210 -1.17 2.57 -12.11
CA GLY A 210 -1.41 3.11 -10.77
C GLY A 210 -2.83 2.80 -10.30
N ARG A 211 -3.22 3.31 -9.12
CA ARG A 211 -4.58 3.07 -8.60
C ARG A 211 -5.68 3.89 -9.29
N ASN A 212 -5.29 4.96 -9.98
CA ASN A 212 -6.15 5.81 -10.81
C ASN A 212 -5.24 6.67 -11.70
N PRO A 213 -4.55 6.06 -12.68
CA PRO A 213 -3.51 6.72 -13.44
C PRO A 213 -4.10 7.75 -14.39
N GLU A 214 -3.46 8.90 -14.46
CA GLU A 214 -3.67 9.85 -15.54
C GLU A 214 -2.86 9.39 -16.75
N PRO A 215 -3.38 9.49 -17.99
CA PRO A 215 -2.58 9.22 -19.19
C PRO A 215 -1.37 10.16 -19.25
N VAL A 216 -0.18 9.59 -19.45
CA VAL A 216 1.09 10.33 -19.54
C VAL A 216 1.73 10.05 -20.89
N ASP A 217 2.10 11.09 -21.64
CA ASP A 217 2.78 11.00 -22.95
C ASP A 217 2.15 10.01 -23.95
N GLY A 218 0.81 9.89 -23.95
CA GLY A 218 0.12 8.96 -24.85
C GLY A 218 0.22 7.48 -24.46
N ARG A 219 0.79 7.16 -23.29
CA ARG A 219 0.80 5.80 -22.74
C ARG A 219 -0.60 5.33 -22.38
N GLU A 220 -0.84 4.04 -22.55
CA GLU A 220 -2.08 3.39 -22.14
C GLU A 220 -2.19 3.39 -20.61
N ALA A 221 -3.27 3.97 -20.08
CA ALA A 221 -3.50 4.07 -18.64
C ALA A 221 -4.12 2.78 -18.10
N LEU A 222 -3.38 2.05 -17.27
CA LEU A 222 -3.81 0.78 -16.68
C LEU A 222 -4.05 0.93 -15.18
N THR A 223 -5.32 0.85 -14.78
CA THR A 223 -5.71 0.88 -13.37
C THR A 223 -5.42 -0.46 -12.71
N VAL A 224 -4.76 -0.41 -11.54
CA VAL A 224 -4.38 -1.57 -10.75
C VAL A 224 -5.13 -1.58 -9.41
N VAL A 225 -5.75 -2.70 -9.09
CA VAL A 225 -6.44 -2.96 -7.82
C VAL A 225 -5.40 -3.11 -6.71
N THR A 226 -5.51 -2.24 -5.70
CA THR A 226 -4.63 -2.19 -4.52
C THR A 226 -5.49 -2.23 -3.26
N PRO A 227 -5.71 -3.41 -2.65
CA PRO A 227 -6.53 -3.54 -1.46
C PRO A 227 -6.08 -2.62 -0.31
N GLY A 228 -4.77 -2.48 -0.11
CA GLY A 228 -4.16 -1.61 0.89
C GLY A 228 -4.12 -0.13 0.49
N ARG A 229 -4.53 0.22 -0.73
CA ARG A 229 -4.45 1.58 -1.29
C ARG A 229 -3.02 2.15 -1.27
N MET A 230 -2.03 1.28 -1.49
CA MET A 230 -0.60 1.58 -1.44
C MET A 230 0.00 1.91 -2.82
N LEU A 231 -0.79 1.96 -3.89
CA LEU A 231 -0.34 2.52 -5.17
C LEU A 231 -0.64 4.02 -5.23
N SER A 232 0.32 4.81 -5.74
CA SER A 232 0.05 6.17 -6.23
C SER A 232 -1.04 6.18 -7.31
N ARG A 233 -1.69 7.34 -7.51
CA ARG A 233 -2.68 7.53 -8.60
C ARG A 233 -2.05 7.15 -9.93
N THR A 234 -0.95 7.80 -10.27
CA THR A 234 -0.01 7.46 -11.33
C THR A 234 1.29 7.03 -10.65
N HIS A 235 1.74 5.78 -10.85
CA HIS A 235 2.80 5.16 -10.07
C HIS A 235 4.06 4.91 -10.89
N ALA A 236 3.92 4.27 -12.04
CA ALA A 236 5.06 3.87 -12.85
C ALA A 236 4.71 3.88 -14.34
N THR A 237 5.72 4.02 -15.19
CA THR A 237 5.61 3.59 -16.59
C THR A 237 6.28 2.23 -16.76
N ILE A 238 5.72 1.42 -17.66
CA ILE A 238 6.35 0.21 -18.18
C ILE A 238 6.37 0.35 -19.69
N ASP A 239 7.57 0.41 -20.24
CA ASP A 239 7.83 0.66 -21.64
C ASP A 239 8.63 -0.52 -22.23
N VAL A 240 8.44 -0.80 -23.51
CA VAL A 240 9.33 -1.65 -24.31
C VAL A 240 10.16 -0.73 -25.20
N ASP A 241 11.47 -0.74 -25.04
CA ASP A 241 12.37 0.10 -25.84
C ASP A 241 12.55 -0.42 -27.27
N ASP A 242 13.25 0.36 -28.11
CA ASP A 242 13.53 -0.01 -29.51
C ASP A 242 14.32 -1.33 -29.66
N ALA A 243 15.03 -1.75 -28.61
CA ALA A 243 15.75 -3.02 -28.56
C ALA A 243 14.90 -4.18 -28.03
N GLY A 244 13.62 -3.95 -27.73
CA GLY A 244 12.69 -4.94 -27.21
C GLY A 244 12.89 -5.28 -25.74
N ARG A 245 13.59 -4.42 -24.97
CA ARG A 245 13.81 -4.58 -23.54
C ARG A 245 12.73 -3.89 -22.73
N ILE A 246 12.36 -4.48 -21.60
CA ILE A 246 11.36 -3.92 -20.70
C ILE A 246 12.05 -2.88 -19.81
N VAL A 247 11.49 -1.68 -19.77
CA VAL A 247 11.98 -0.54 -19.01
C VAL A 247 10.89 -0.10 -18.04
N VAL A 248 11.22 -0.02 -16.76
CA VAL A 248 10.31 0.47 -15.71
C VAL A 248 10.85 1.78 -15.18
N THR A 249 9.97 2.79 -15.10
CA THR A 249 10.31 4.09 -14.49
C THR A 249 9.34 4.37 -13.35
N ASP A 250 9.87 4.57 -12.15
CA ASP A 250 9.08 5.04 -11.00
C ASP A 250 8.78 6.54 -11.15
N LEU A 251 7.50 6.92 -11.19
CA LEU A 251 7.05 8.30 -11.39
C LEU A 251 6.96 9.06 -10.06
N ASP A 252 8.04 8.98 -9.27
CA ASP A 252 8.12 9.50 -7.88
C ASP A 252 6.95 9.01 -7.02
N SER A 253 6.68 7.70 -7.09
CA SER A 253 5.59 7.10 -6.35
C SER A 253 5.82 7.19 -4.84
N ALA A 254 4.74 7.37 -4.08
CA ALA A 254 4.82 7.49 -2.62
C ALA A 254 5.40 6.24 -1.94
N ASN A 255 5.28 5.08 -2.58
CA ASN A 255 5.69 3.80 -2.01
C ASN A 255 6.94 3.20 -2.66
N GLY A 256 7.45 3.79 -3.75
CA GLY A 256 8.57 3.27 -4.52
C GLY A 256 8.25 1.96 -5.24
N ILE A 257 9.24 1.49 -6.00
CA ILE A 257 9.21 0.20 -6.70
C ILE A 257 10.40 -0.65 -6.26
N GLU A 258 10.13 -1.88 -5.85
CA GLU A 258 11.19 -2.84 -5.49
C GLU A 258 11.19 -4.00 -6.50
N LEU A 259 12.29 -4.15 -7.24
CA LEU A 259 12.50 -5.29 -8.12
C LEU A 259 12.88 -6.52 -7.29
N GLN A 260 12.03 -7.55 -7.35
CA GLN A 260 12.15 -8.81 -6.61
C GLN A 260 13.21 -9.73 -7.24
N SER A 261 14.45 -9.25 -7.30
CA SER A 261 15.63 -10.01 -7.70
C SER A 261 16.33 -10.63 -6.48
N ALA A 262 17.47 -11.30 -6.69
CA ALA A 262 18.27 -11.87 -5.63
C ALA A 262 19.68 -11.22 -5.63
N PRO A 263 19.96 -10.23 -4.75
CA PRO A 263 19.08 -9.66 -3.73
C PRO A 263 18.02 -8.70 -4.29
N PRO A 264 16.90 -8.44 -3.56
CA PRO A 264 15.95 -7.40 -3.93
C PRO A 264 16.61 -6.03 -4.00
N HIS A 265 16.10 -5.13 -4.85
CA HIS A 265 16.60 -3.77 -4.91
C HIS A 265 15.51 -2.77 -5.28
N TRP A 266 15.62 -1.57 -4.72
CA TRP A 266 14.72 -0.46 -5.01
C TRP A 266 15.15 0.25 -6.29
N LEU A 267 14.18 0.62 -7.12
CA LEU A 267 14.43 1.47 -8.28
C LEU A 267 14.61 2.92 -7.86
N THR A 268 15.45 3.67 -8.57
CA THR A 268 15.59 5.12 -8.34
C THR A 268 14.40 5.85 -8.99
N PRO A 269 13.68 6.71 -8.24
CA PRO A 269 12.61 7.54 -8.80
C PRO A 269 13.08 8.38 -9.99
N GLY A 270 12.30 8.37 -11.07
CA GLY A 270 12.56 9.12 -12.30
C GLY A 270 13.65 8.54 -13.22
N GLU A 271 14.40 7.53 -12.78
CA GLU A 271 15.43 6.89 -13.61
C GLU A 271 14.86 5.65 -14.32
N PRO A 272 14.90 5.60 -15.66
CA PRO A 272 14.48 4.41 -16.41
C PRO A 272 15.37 3.22 -16.08
N THR A 273 14.79 2.14 -15.56
CA THR A 273 15.52 0.92 -15.20
C THR A 273 15.11 -0.23 -16.11
N VAL A 274 16.10 -0.84 -16.78
CA VAL A 274 15.88 -2.05 -17.59
C VAL A 274 15.71 -3.26 -16.67
N ILE A 275 14.62 -4.01 -16.85
CA ILE A 275 14.34 -5.23 -16.09
C ILE A 275 14.36 -6.47 -17.00
N PRO A 276 14.71 -7.65 -16.47
CA PRO A 276 14.60 -8.90 -17.23
C PRO A 276 13.16 -9.23 -17.64
N ASP A 277 13.00 -9.91 -18.76
CA ASP A 277 11.72 -10.49 -19.19
C ASP A 277 11.23 -11.53 -18.16
N GLY A 278 9.99 -11.39 -17.69
CA GLY A 278 9.42 -12.23 -16.64
C GLY A 278 9.80 -11.82 -15.21
N ALA A 279 10.42 -10.64 -15.03
CA ALA A 279 10.77 -10.14 -13.70
C ALA A 279 9.53 -9.69 -12.90
N THR A 280 9.59 -9.85 -11.58
CA THR A 280 8.53 -9.40 -10.67
C THR A 280 8.95 -8.11 -9.97
N ILE A 281 8.10 -7.08 -10.08
CA ILE A 281 8.22 -5.83 -9.31
C ILE A 281 7.16 -5.79 -8.21
N LEU A 282 7.52 -5.22 -7.07
CA LEU A 282 6.62 -4.90 -5.97
C LEU A 282 6.29 -3.41 -6.01
N LEU A 283 5.00 -3.10 -6.11
CA LEU A 283 4.43 -1.76 -6.15
C LEU A 283 3.54 -1.62 -4.92
N GLY A 284 4.06 -1.08 -3.82
CA GLY A 284 3.32 -1.07 -2.55
C GLY A 284 2.89 -2.48 -2.10
N ASP A 285 1.60 -2.81 -2.22
CA ASP A 285 1.00 -4.10 -1.86
C ASP A 285 0.76 -5.06 -3.05
N VAL A 286 1.15 -4.65 -4.25
CA VAL A 286 0.90 -5.40 -5.49
C VAL A 286 2.21 -5.97 -6.04
N TYR A 287 2.25 -7.29 -6.22
CA TYR A 287 3.26 -7.94 -7.05
C TYR A 287 2.77 -7.95 -8.49
N CYS A 288 3.60 -7.43 -9.39
CA CYS A 288 3.39 -7.46 -10.83
C CYS A 288 4.55 -8.19 -11.49
N THR A 289 4.26 -9.32 -12.14
CA THR A 289 5.24 -9.98 -13.02
C THR A 289 5.05 -9.41 -14.42
N VAL A 290 6.14 -8.88 -14.96
CA VAL A 290 6.16 -8.18 -16.24
C VAL A 290 6.90 -9.05 -17.24
N ALA A 291 6.18 -9.53 -18.25
CA ALA A 291 6.73 -10.32 -19.33
C ALA A 291 6.35 -9.71 -20.67
N ARG A 292 7.07 -10.07 -21.73
CA ARG A 292 6.60 -9.83 -23.08
C ARG A 292 5.48 -10.81 -23.41
N SER A 293 4.46 -10.34 -24.13
CA SER A 293 3.43 -11.22 -24.69
C SER A 293 4.06 -12.14 -25.73
N GLN A 294 3.59 -13.38 -25.79
CA GLN A 294 3.98 -14.38 -26.79
C GLN A 294 3.33 -14.06 -28.15
#